data_AF-A0AAQ1MDF3-F1
#
_entry.id   AF-A0AAQ1MDF3-F1
#
_cell.length_a   1.000
_cell.length_b   1.000
_cell.length_c   1.000
_cell.angle_alpha   90.00
_cell.angle_beta   90.00
_cell.angle_gamma   90.00
#
_symmetry.space_group_name_H-M   'P 1'
#
loop_
_entity.id
_entity.type
_entity.pdbx_description
1 polymer ?
#
loop_
_entity_poly.entity_id
_entity_poly.type
_entity_poly.pdbx_seq_one_letter_code
_entity_poly.pdbx_strand_id
1 'polypeptide(L)'
;MIWRINGANVAKPANYSVSIMDLDGSAERNLLGMLLRDRVATKRKIAVEYKGLSQRECQNALEAISNEFFTLTYNDPWKGENTITCYVGDRTAEPAPTGDWAIKYDVIER
;
A
#
# COMPACT_ATOMS: atom_id res chain seq x y z
N MET A 1 1.64 -10.75 12.14
CA MET A 1 1.60 -9.71 11.08
C MET A 1 3.01 -9.34 10.68
N ILE A 2 3.34 -9.59 9.43
CA ILE A 2 4.61 -9.25 8.77
C ILE A 2 4.46 -7.87 8.17
N TRP A 3 5.42 -6.98 8.46
CA TRP A 3 5.46 -5.64 7.90
C TRP A 3 6.92 -5.16 7.88
N ARG A 4 7.53 -5.22 6.69
CA ARG A 4 8.92 -4.79 6.49
C ARG A 4 9.01 -3.89 5.28
N ILE A 5 9.68 -2.76 5.43
CA ILE A 5 9.94 -1.81 4.34
C ILE A 5 11.45 -1.81 4.10
N ASN A 6 11.88 -2.04 2.85
CA ASN A 6 13.29 -2.20 2.49
C ASN A 6 14.02 -3.26 3.33
N GLY A 7 13.31 -4.34 3.68
CA GLY A 7 13.83 -5.43 4.53
C GLY A 7 13.92 -5.09 6.02
N ALA A 8 13.75 -3.83 6.42
CA ALA A 8 13.79 -3.41 7.82
C ALA A 8 12.41 -3.53 8.50
N ASN A 9 12.41 -3.88 9.79
CA ASN A 9 11.19 -3.85 10.60
C ASN A 9 10.84 -2.40 10.94
N VAL A 10 9.67 -1.95 10.46
CA VAL A 10 9.10 -0.63 10.77
C VAL A 10 7.95 -0.82 11.76
N ALA A 11 7.48 0.26 12.39
CA ALA A 11 6.23 0.24 13.14
C ALA A 11 5.14 -0.47 12.32
N LYS A 12 4.33 -1.30 12.97
CA LYS A 12 3.24 -2.02 12.29
C LYS A 12 2.05 -1.09 12.18
N PRO A 13 1.38 -1.00 11.03
CA PRO A 13 0.16 -0.24 10.92
C PRO A 13 -0.92 -0.86 11.81
N ALA A 14 -1.81 -0.01 12.31
CA ALA A 14 -2.96 -0.43 13.10
C ALA A 14 -3.91 -1.26 12.24
N ASN A 15 -4.09 -0.84 10.97
CA ASN A 15 -4.86 -1.56 9.97
C ASN A 15 -4.21 -1.41 8.59
N TYR A 16 -4.40 -2.40 7.74
CA TYR A 16 -4.20 -2.27 6.30
C TYR A 16 -5.23 -3.10 5.54
N SER A 17 -5.58 -2.67 4.33
CA SER A 17 -6.44 -3.44 3.42
C SER A 17 -5.73 -3.62 2.08
N VAL A 18 -5.89 -4.80 1.48
CA VAL A 18 -5.24 -5.16 0.22
C VAL A 18 -6.31 -5.31 -0.87
N SER A 19 -6.26 -4.43 -1.85
CA SER A 19 -7.09 -4.49 -3.06
C SER A 19 -6.30 -5.12 -4.20
N ILE A 20 -6.86 -6.13 -4.84
CA ILE A 20 -6.30 -6.77 -6.04
C ILE A 20 -6.96 -6.12 -7.25
N MET A 21 -6.18 -5.44 -8.08
CA MET A 21 -6.68 -4.66 -9.21
C MET A 21 -6.13 -5.22 -10.51
N ASP A 22 -7.00 -5.37 -11.50
CA ASP A 22 -6.61 -5.66 -12.88
C ASP A 22 -6.32 -4.34 -13.59
N LEU A 23 -5.14 -4.26 -14.19
CA LEU A 23 -4.78 -3.19 -15.09
C LEU A 23 -5.07 -3.67 -16.51
N ASP A 24 -6.10 -3.09 -17.11
CA ASP A 24 -6.49 -3.36 -18.49
C ASP A 24 -5.91 -2.27 -19.41
N GLY A 25 -5.32 -2.68 -20.53
CA GLY A 25 -4.79 -1.76 -21.56
C GLY A 25 -5.89 -1.20 -22.45
N SER A 26 -6.89 -2.03 -22.75
CA SER A 26 -8.14 -1.63 -23.41
C SER A 26 -9.32 -2.44 -22.85
N ALA A 27 -10.50 -1.82 -22.86
CA ALA A 27 -11.74 -2.46 -22.45
C ALA A 27 -12.88 -1.94 -23.32
N GLU A 28 -13.38 -2.77 -24.22
CA GLU A 28 -14.42 -2.43 -25.19
C GLU A 28 -15.65 -3.33 -25.05
N ARG A 29 -16.75 -2.94 -25.68
CA ARG A 29 -17.97 -3.73 -25.76
C ARG A 29 -18.22 -4.11 -27.21
N ASN A 30 -18.44 -5.39 -27.49
CA ASN A 30 -18.86 -5.82 -28.82
C ASN A 30 -20.35 -5.54 -29.06
N LEU A 31 -20.84 -5.76 -30.29
CA LEU A 31 -22.26 -5.58 -30.65
C LEU A 31 -23.22 -6.46 -29.84
N LEU A 32 -22.74 -7.57 -29.26
CA LEU A 32 -23.51 -8.45 -28.38
C LEU A 32 -23.49 -7.99 -26.91
N GLY A 33 -22.85 -6.86 -26.62
CA GLY A 33 -22.73 -6.31 -25.27
C GLY A 33 -21.69 -7.01 -24.38
N MET A 34 -20.86 -7.91 -24.92
CA MET A 34 -19.82 -8.59 -24.16
C MET A 34 -18.59 -7.70 -23.95
N LEU A 35 -18.00 -7.76 -22.76
CA LEU A 35 -16.72 -7.10 -22.47
C LEU A 35 -15.58 -7.85 -23.15
N LEU A 36 -14.89 -7.15 -24.04
CA LEU A 36 -13.58 -7.53 -24.56
C LEU A 36 -12.56 -6.72 -23.77
N ARG A 37 -11.72 -7.39 -22.97
CA ARG A 37 -10.68 -6.71 -22.19
C ARG A 37 -9.31 -7.27 -22.51
N ASP A 38 -8.34 -6.39 -22.61
CA ASP A 38 -6.93 -6.72 -22.68
C ASP A 38 -6.29 -6.49 -21.30
N ARG A 39 -6.23 -7.55 -20.49
CA ARG A 39 -5.66 -7.49 -19.14
C ARG A 39 -4.15 -7.55 -19.21
N VAL A 40 -3.49 -6.44 -18.91
CA VAL A 40 -2.04 -6.28 -18.98
C VAL A 40 -1.35 -6.77 -17.71
N ALA A 41 -1.91 -6.46 -16.53
CA ALA A 41 -1.31 -6.85 -15.26
C ALA A 41 -2.34 -7.01 -14.14
N THR A 42 -1.91 -7.63 -13.04
CA THR A 42 -2.66 -7.69 -11.78
C THR A 42 -1.79 -7.13 -10.67
N LYS A 43 -2.24 -6.03 -10.08
CA LYS A 43 -1.47 -5.25 -9.10
C LYS A 43 -2.16 -5.24 -7.74
N ARG A 44 -1.39 -5.05 -6.67
CA ARG A 44 -1.92 -4.78 -5.34
C ARG A 44 -1.92 -3.28 -5.06
N LYS A 45 -3.02 -2.79 -4.51
CA LYS A 45 -3.10 -1.49 -3.84
C LYS A 45 -3.38 -1.75 -2.36
N ILE A 46 -2.53 -1.21 -1.50
CA ILE A 46 -2.56 -1.46 -0.07
C ILE A 46 -2.85 -0.15 0.63
N ALA A 47 -4.04 -0.01 1.20
CA ALA A 47 -4.37 1.15 2.03
C ALA A 47 -3.85 0.90 3.45
N VAL A 48 -3.08 1.83 3.99
CA VAL A 48 -2.37 1.69 5.26
C VAL A 48 -2.81 2.76 6.23
N GLU A 49 -3.14 2.36 7.45
CA GLU A 49 -3.51 3.26 8.55
C GLU A 49 -2.69 2.95 9.80
N TYR A 50 -1.93 3.94 10.26
CA TYR A 50 -1.27 3.95 11.56
C TYR A 50 -2.06 4.77 12.57
N LYS A 51 -2.03 4.36 13.83
CA LYS A 51 -2.62 5.06 14.98
C LYS A 51 -1.69 4.96 16.18
N GLY A 52 -1.66 6.02 16.99
CA GLY A 52 -0.91 6.02 18.24
C GLY A 52 0.61 5.96 18.06
N LEU A 53 1.14 6.52 16.97
CA LEU A 53 2.59 6.60 16.78
C LEU A 53 3.18 7.75 17.58
N SER A 54 4.26 7.49 18.29
CA SER A 54 5.10 8.58 18.80
C SER A 54 5.68 9.42 17.65
N GLN A 55 6.11 10.64 17.93
CA GLN A 55 6.79 11.51 16.94
C GLN A 55 7.92 10.78 16.21
N ARG A 56 8.73 10.01 16.93
CA ARG A 56 9.87 9.28 16.37
C ARG A 56 9.44 8.12 15.46
N GLU A 57 8.41 7.38 15.85
CA GLU A 57 7.87 6.30 15.02
C GLU A 57 7.20 6.83 13.76
N CYS A 58 6.51 7.97 13.87
CA CYS A 58 5.93 8.69 12.73
C CYS A 58 7.01 9.08 11.71
N GLN A 59 8.09 9.71 12.18
CA GLN A 59 9.23 10.08 11.33
C GLN A 59 9.86 8.86 10.66
N ASN A 60 10.16 7.80 11.42
CA ASN A 60 10.74 6.57 10.89
C ASN A 60 9.84 5.90 9.83
N ALA A 61 8.51 5.90 10.04
CA ALA A 61 7.56 5.30 9.11
C ALA A 61 7.48 6.07 7.78
N LEU A 62 7.52 7.41 7.84
CA LEU A 62 7.51 8.27 6.65
C LEU A 62 8.85 8.22 5.90
N GLU A 63 9.98 8.19 6.62
CA GLU A 63 11.31 8.09 6.04
C GLU A 63 11.49 6.76 5.29
N ALA A 64 10.99 5.65 5.84
CA ALA A 64 11.07 4.33 5.21
C ALA A 64 10.40 4.28 3.83
N ILE A 65 9.40 5.12 3.57
CA ILE A 65 8.63 5.20 2.32
C ILE A 65 8.94 6.45 1.48
N SER A 66 10.04 7.14 1.77
CA SER A 66 10.40 8.42 1.14
C SER A 66 10.97 8.27 -0.27
N ASN A 67 11.59 7.12 -0.57
CA ASN A 67 12.12 6.82 -1.90
C ASN A 67 10.99 6.71 -2.94
N GLU A 68 11.29 7.04 -4.20
CA GLU A 68 10.36 6.93 -5.33
C GLU A 68 9.77 5.51 -5.44
N PHE A 69 10.63 4.50 -5.28
CA PHE A 69 10.25 3.11 -5.17
C PHE A 69 10.94 2.46 -3.98
N PHE A 70 10.25 1.54 -3.32
CA PHE A 70 10.79 0.72 -2.24
C PHE A 70 10.16 -0.67 -2.24
N THR A 71 10.69 -1.56 -1.41
CA THR A 71 10.11 -2.90 -1.23
C THR A 71 9.25 -2.97 0.01
N LEU A 72 8.06 -3.58 -0.10
CA LEU A 72 7.18 -3.87 1.02
C LEU A 72 6.99 -5.38 1.13
N THR A 73 7.30 -5.94 2.31
CA THR A 73 6.98 -7.33 2.65
C THR A 73 5.84 -7.38 3.66
N TYR A 74 4.77 -8.06 3.29
CA TYR A 74 3.52 -8.12 4.06
C TYR A 74 2.80 -9.45 3.85
N ASN A 75 1.68 -9.66 4.56
CA ASN A 75 0.82 -10.82 4.34
C ASN A 75 -0.22 -10.49 3.24
N ASP A 76 0.05 -10.94 2.02
CA ASP A 76 -0.87 -10.86 0.88
C ASP A 76 -2.00 -11.90 1.04
N PRO A 77 -3.28 -11.53 0.83
CA PRO A 77 -4.41 -12.43 1.03
C PRO A 77 -4.48 -13.59 0.03
N TRP A 78 -3.81 -13.47 -1.11
CA TRP A 78 -3.75 -14.50 -2.15
C TRP A 78 -2.50 -15.36 -2.00
N LYS A 79 -1.34 -14.73 -1.82
CA LYS A 79 -0.03 -15.40 -1.91
C LYS A 79 0.61 -15.74 -0.57
N GLY A 80 0.04 -15.31 0.56
CA GLY A 80 0.68 -15.42 1.86
C GLY A 80 1.75 -14.36 2.05
N GLU A 81 2.90 -14.69 2.65
CA GLU A 81 4.01 -13.73 2.75
C GLU A 81 4.53 -13.36 1.36
N ASN A 82 4.47 -12.07 1.02
CA ASN A 82 4.86 -11.57 -0.29
C ASN A 82 5.66 -10.28 -0.18
N THR A 83 6.61 -10.10 -1.09
CA THR A 83 7.43 -8.88 -1.21
C THR A 83 7.16 -8.25 -2.58
N ILE A 84 6.75 -6.99 -2.58
CA ILE A 84 6.48 -6.22 -3.81
C ILE A 84 7.38 -5.00 -3.90
N THR A 85 7.70 -4.58 -5.12
CA THR A 85 8.23 -3.24 -5.38
C THR A 85 7.05 -2.30 -5.61
N CYS A 86 7.03 -1.17 -4.90
CA CYS A 86 5.88 -0.29 -4.87
C CYS A 86 6.29 1.18 -4.71
N TYR A 87 5.33 2.06 -4.93
CA TYR A 87 5.40 3.50 -4.63
C TYR A 87 4.19 3.90 -3.76
N VAL A 88 4.20 5.12 -3.24
CA VAL A 88 3.08 5.66 -2.44
C VAL A 88 2.55 6.90 -3.13
N GLY A 89 1.23 7.08 -3.05
CA GLY A 89 0.60 8.38 -3.32
C GLY A 89 0.83 9.38 -2.17
N ASP A 90 -0.12 10.29 -1.96
CA ASP A 90 -0.03 11.27 -0.87
C ASP A 90 -0.04 10.59 0.51
N ARG A 91 0.70 11.18 1.46
CA ARG A 91 0.75 10.75 2.86
C ARG A 91 0.06 11.80 3.71
N THR A 92 -0.96 11.42 4.45
CA THR A 92 -1.63 12.29 5.42
C THR A 92 -1.18 11.91 6.82
N ALA A 93 -0.60 12.86 7.56
CA ALA A 93 -0.23 12.69 8.95
C ALA A 93 -1.02 13.66 9.83
N GLU A 94 -1.76 13.15 10.80
CA GLU A 94 -2.66 13.91 11.66
C GLU A 94 -2.21 13.77 13.12
N PRO A 95 -1.97 14.87 13.85
CA PRO A 95 -1.69 14.81 15.26
C PRO A 95 -2.98 14.56 16.05
N ALA A 96 -2.91 13.65 17.02
CA ALA A 96 -3.95 13.43 18.02
C ALA A 96 -3.80 14.43 19.19
N PRO A 97 -4.89 14.77 19.90
CA PRO A 97 -4.82 15.63 21.09
C PRO A 97 -3.90 15.10 22.20
N THR A 98 -3.60 13.79 22.21
CA THR A 98 -2.69 13.13 23.14
C THR A 98 -1.21 13.36 22.83
N GLY A 99 -0.88 13.93 21.65
CA GLY A 99 0.49 14.12 21.18
C GLY A 99 1.00 13.00 20.26
N ASP A 100 0.21 11.96 20.04
CA ASP A 100 0.51 10.86 19.11
C ASP A 100 0.11 11.24 17.68
N TRP A 101 0.56 10.44 16.70
CA TRP A 101 0.27 10.63 15.29
C TRP A 101 -0.56 9.48 14.71
N ALA A 102 -1.47 9.84 13.82
CA ALA A 102 -2.09 8.93 12.87
C ALA A 102 -1.55 9.21 11.47
N ILE A 103 -1.30 8.16 10.68
CA ILE A 103 -0.82 8.29 9.31
C ILE A 103 -1.70 7.45 8.39
N LYS A 104 -2.10 8.01 7.25
CA LYS A 104 -2.83 7.31 6.19
C LYS A 104 -2.13 7.49 4.85
N TYR A 105 -1.98 6.41 4.11
CA TYR A 105 -1.49 6.43 2.74
C TYR A 105 -1.85 5.16 1.98
N ASP A 106 -1.82 5.25 0.65
CA ASP A 106 -1.99 4.12 -0.26
C ASP A 106 -0.66 3.75 -0.91
N VAL A 107 -0.27 2.49 -0.79
CA VAL A 107 0.87 1.89 -1.49
C VAL A 107 0.37 1.16 -2.73
N ILE A 108 1.03 1.35 -3.87
CA ILE A 108 0.64 0.76 -5.16
C ILE A 108 1.80 -0.06 -5.71
N GLU A 109 1.54 -1.32 -6.05
CA GLU A 109 2.49 -2.20 -6.72
C GLU A 109 2.89 -1.62 -8.08
N ARG A 110 4.21 -1.62 -8.34
CA ARG A 110 4.79 -1.11 -9.58
C ARG A 110 4.39 -1.94 -10.80
#